data_AF-A0A8T3SNA1-F1
#
_entry.id   AF-A0A8T3SNA1-F1
#
_cell.length_a   1.000
_cell.length_b   1.000
_cell.length_c   1.000
_cell.angle_alpha   90.00
_cell.angle_beta   90.00
_cell.angle_gamma   90.00
#
_symmetry.space_group_name_H-M   'P 1'
#
loop_
_entity.id
_entity.type
_entity.pdbx_description
1 polymer ?
#
loop_
_entity_poly.entity_id
_entity_poly.type
_entity_poly.pdbx_seq_one_letter_code
_entity_poly.pdbx_strand_id
1 'polypeptide(L)'
;MAALDASLPLPAPIDMEGPAVRDAQNIADRIAADEAAADEARQAYQADGLPAIEADDVAGAILKPGELLHAMHTSALLEEAPLIDEPAQPRGGTLYLTSQRLVHTATELTEVPLPDIEEMAVALERLVLIRRRDGADLALEVDQPRLLRVQLAAAIAAERSRKQP
;
A
#
# COMPACT_ATOMS: atom_id res chain seq x y z
N MET A 1 23.26 -11.06 -60.51
CA MET A 1 23.03 -11.96 -59.36
C MET A 1 24.18 -11.79 -58.37
N ALA A 2 24.07 -10.84 -57.44
CA ALA A 2 25.00 -10.69 -56.33
C ALA A 2 24.26 -11.13 -55.06
N ALA A 3 24.79 -12.14 -54.37
CA ALA A 3 24.22 -12.70 -53.15
C ALA A 3 24.44 -11.73 -51.98
N LEU A 4 23.37 -11.35 -51.28
CA LEU A 4 23.46 -10.70 -49.97
C LEU A 4 23.84 -11.77 -48.95
N ASP A 5 25.08 -11.66 -48.45
CA ASP A 5 25.53 -12.36 -47.26
C ASP A 5 24.99 -11.62 -46.02
N ALA A 6 23.78 -11.99 -45.61
CA ALA A 6 23.11 -11.44 -44.44
C ALA A 6 23.40 -12.30 -43.20
N SER A 7 24.67 -12.40 -42.82
CA SER A 7 25.04 -12.89 -41.48
C SER A 7 24.79 -11.76 -40.48
N LEU A 8 23.55 -11.61 -40.03
CA LEU A 8 23.25 -10.75 -38.87
C LEU A 8 24.00 -11.31 -37.65
N PRO A 9 24.75 -10.48 -36.90
CA PRO A 9 25.36 -10.94 -35.67
C PRO A 9 24.26 -11.41 -34.72
N LEU A 10 24.42 -12.62 -34.17
CA LEU A 10 23.56 -13.11 -33.09
C LEU A 10 23.58 -12.07 -31.96
N PRO A 11 22.42 -11.78 -31.33
CA PRO A 11 22.39 -10.90 -30.17
C PRO A 11 23.37 -11.44 -29.13
N ALA A 12 24.18 -10.55 -28.55
CA ALA A 12 25.10 -10.89 -27.48
C ALA A 12 24.34 -11.65 -26.38
N PRO A 13 24.95 -12.66 -25.74
CA PRO A 13 24.29 -13.41 -24.68
C PRO A 13 23.74 -12.44 -23.63
N ILE A 14 22.45 -12.60 -23.29
CA ILE A 14 21.84 -11.86 -22.19
C ILE A 14 22.65 -12.22 -20.95
N ASP A 15 23.37 -11.24 -20.41
CA ASP A 15 24.19 -11.44 -19.23
C ASP A 15 23.26 -11.63 -18.03
N MET A 16 23.00 -12.89 -17.68
CA MET A 16 22.10 -13.31 -16.60
C MET A 16 22.57 -12.85 -15.23
N GLU A 17 23.76 -12.25 -15.13
CA GLU A 17 24.35 -11.70 -13.90
C GLU A 17 24.38 -10.17 -13.86
N GLY A 18 23.81 -9.50 -14.88
CA GLY A 18 23.80 -8.04 -15.01
C GLY A 18 22.94 -7.31 -13.96
N PRO A 19 23.17 -6.00 -13.74
CA PRO A 19 22.47 -5.20 -12.72
C PRO A 19 20.93 -5.30 -12.80
N ALA A 20 20.37 -5.29 -14.01
CA ALA A 20 18.92 -5.37 -14.21
C ALA A 20 18.30 -6.70 -13.73
N VAL A 21 19.02 -7.83 -13.86
CA VAL A 21 18.55 -9.13 -13.39
C VAL A 21 18.56 -9.17 -11.87
N ARG A 22 19.59 -8.60 -11.24
CA ARG A 22 19.67 -8.47 -9.77
C ARG A 22 18.56 -7.58 -9.23
N ASP A 23 18.28 -6.45 -9.88
CA ASP A 23 17.18 -5.55 -9.50
C ASP A 23 15.83 -6.25 -9.64
N ALA A 24 15.60 -6.99 -10.73
CA ALA A 24 14.38 -7.78 -10.91
C ALA A 24 14.23 -8.86 -9.82
N GLN A 25 15.32 -9.54 -9.45
CA GLN A 25 15.30 -10.53 -8.36
C GLN A 25 14.99 -9.87 -7.02
N ASN A 26 15.60 -8.72 -6.72
CA ASN A 26 15.33 -7.98 -5.49
C ASN A 26 13.86 -7.54 -5.41
N ILE A 27 13.28 -7.08 -6.52
CA ILE A 27 11.85 -6.74 -6.61
C ILE A 27 10.99 -7.99 -6.34
N ALA A 28 11.30 -9.12 -6.98
CA ALA A 28 10.55 -10.36 -6.79
C ALA A 28 10.61 -10.86 -5.34
N ASP A 29 11.78 -10.79 -4.70
CA ASP A 29 11.97 -11.19 -3.31
C ASP A 29 11.16 -10.30 -2.35
N ARG A 30 11.12 -8.98 -2.60
CA ARG A 30 10.28 -8.06 -1.82
C ARG A 30 8.80 -8.34 -1.98
N ILE A 31 8.34 -8.61 -3.20
CA ILE A 31 6.94 -8.99 -3.47
C ILE A 31 6.59 -10.29 -2.74
N ALA A 32 7.45 -11.31 -2.82
CA ALA A 32 7.22 -12.58 -2.16
C ALA A 32 7.15 -12.43 -0.63
N ALA A 33 8.01 -11.58 -0.04
CA ALA A 33 7.98 -11.29 1.39
C ALA A 33 6.69 -10.55 1.81
N ASP A 34 6.22 -9.57 1.03
CA ASP A 34 4.94 -8.87 1.25
C ASP A 34 3.75 -9.85 1.14
N GLU A 35 3.75 -10.74 0.15
CA GLU A 35 2.72 -11.79 0.00
C GLU A 35 2.67 -12.74 1.19
N ALA A 36 3.83 -13.25 1.63
CA ALA A 36 3.91 -14.12 2.79
C ALA A 36 3.39 -13.43 4.06
N ALA A 37 3.80 -12.17 4.29
CA ALA A 37 3.33 -11.38 5.43
C ALA A 37 1.81 -11.12 5.37
N ALA A 38 1.27 -10.82 4.19
CA ALA A 38 -0.16 -10.60 3.98
C ALA A 38 -0.97 -11.88 4.25
N ASP A 39 -0.46 -13.03 3.84
CA ASP A 39 -1.10 -14.33 4.05
C ASP A 39 -1.09 -14.75 5.53
N GLU A 40 0.05 -14.57 6.20
CA GLU A 40 0.17 -14.79 7.65
C GLU A 40 -0.79 -13.89 8.43
N ALA A 41 -0.79 -12.59 8.11
CA ALA A 41 -1.68 -11.62 8.73
C ALA A 41 -3.16 -11.98 8.50
N ARG A 42 -3.53 -12.42 7.30
CA ARG A 42 -4.91 -12.84 7.02
C ARG A 42 -5.34 -14.02 7.88
N GLN A 43 -4.47 -15.02 8.05
CA GLN A 43 -4.74 -16.17 8.90
C GLN A 43 -4.88 -15.75 10.37
N ALA A 44 -3.95 -14.93 10.87
CA ALA A 44 -3.99 -14.41 12.23
C ALA A 44 -5.26 -13.59 12.50
N TYR A 45 -5.62 -12.67 11.61
CA TYR A 45 -6.79 -11.80 11.82
C TYR A 45 -8.11 -12.54 11.75
N GLN A 46 -8.18 -13.65 11.00
CA GLN A 46 -9.35 -14.53 11.01
C GLN A 46 -9.49 -15.29 12.32
N ALA A 47 -8.37 -15.69 12.94
CA ALA A 47 -8.38 -16.43 14.20
C ALA A 47 -8.62 -15.52 15.41
N ASP A 48 -7.87 -14.41 15.49
CA ASP A 48 -7.73 -13.61 16.70
C ASP A 48 -8.29 -12.18 16.57
N GLY A 49 -8.70 -11.78 15.37
CA GLY A 49 -9.07 -10.40 15.04
C GLY A 49 -7.86 -9.51 14.74
N LEU A 50 -8.14 -8.25 14.37
CA LEU A 50 -7.08 -7.30 14.05
C LEU A 50 -6.43 -6.78 15.36
N PRO A 51 -5.11 -6.99 15.57
CA PRO A 51 -4.45 -6.57 16.80
C PRO A 51 -4.34 -5.06 16.90
N ALA A 52 -4.40 -4.53 18.12
CA ALA A 52 -4.02 -3.16 18.41
C ALA A 52 -2.54 -3.08 18.76
N ILE A 53 -1.86 -2.05 18.27
CA ILE A 53 -0.48 -1.72 18.62
C ILE A 53 -0.46 -0.48 19.52
N GLU A 54 0.60 -0.36 20.31
CA GLU A 54 0.81 0.82 21.15
C GLU A 54 1.07 2.05 20.27
N ALA A 55 0.42 3.17 20.62
CA ALA A 55 0.62 4.44 19.94
C ALA A 55 1.86 5.13 20.51
N ASP A 56 2.75 5.61 19.64
CA ASP A 56 3.80 6.54 20.04
C ASP A 56 3.21 7.93 20.35
N ASP A 57 4.04 8.89 20.76
CA ASP A 57 3.57 10.24 21.13
C ASP A 57 2.84 10.95 19.97
N VAL A 58 3.28 10.72 18.73
CA VAL A 58 2.69 11.35 17.53
C VAL A 58 1.33 10.71 17.23
N ALA A 59 1.27 9.39 17.19
CA ALA A 59 0.04 8.63 17.03
C ALA A 59 -0.95 8.93 18.16
N GLY A 60 -0.47 9.00 19.41
CA GLY A 60 -1.28 9.33 20.58
C GLY A 60 -1.93 10.70 20.49
N ALA A 61 -1.24 11.69 19.90
CA ALA A 61 -1.79 13.03 19.71
C ALA A 61 -2.86 13.11 18.62
N ILE A 62 -2.84 12.22 17.62
CA ILE A 62 -3.81 12.21 16.51
C ILE A 62 -5.03 11.31 16.78
N LEU A 63 -4.92 10.31 17.66
CA LEU A 63 -5.98 9.37 17.96
C LEU A 63 -7.14 10.04 18.71
N LYS A 64 -8.37 9.76 18.27
CA LYS A 64 -9.59 10.14 18.98
C LYS A 64 -9.74 9.26 20.24
N PRO A 65 -10.49 9.73 21.26
CA PRO A 65 -10.77 8.91 22.44
C PRO A 65 -11.38 7.54 22.07
N GLY A 66 -10.76 6.47 22.54
CA GLY A 66 -11.18 5.09 22.27
C GLY A 66 -10.82 4.56 20.87
N GLU A 67 -10.11 5.34 20.06
CA GLU A 67 -9.58 4.90 18.77
C GLU A 67 -8.32 4.06 19.00
N LEU A 68 -8.27 2.85 18.44
CA LEU A 68 -7.10 1.97 18.51
C LEU A 68 -6.22 2.15 17.28
N LEU A 69 -4.91 2.02 17.44
CA LEU A 69 -3.94 1.96 16.33
C LEU A 69 -3.72 0.49 15.93
N HIS A 70 -3.69 0.19 14.64
CA HIS A 70 -3.51 -1.18 14.13
C HIS A 70 -2.23 -1.35 13.31
N ALA A 71 -1.82 -0.33 12.55
CA ALA A 71 -0.59 -0.37 11.79
C ALA A 71 -0.02 1.04 11.57
N MET A 72 1.29 1.10 11.31
CA MET A 72 2.02 2.31 11.00
C MET A 72 3.02 2.02 9.87
N HIS A 73 3.05 2.89 8.86
CA HIS A 73 4.03 2.89 7.78
C HIS A 73 4.73 4.25 7.72
N THR A 74 5.98 4.30 8.14
CA THR A 74 6.77 5.54 8.33
C THR A 74 7.28 6.17 7.04
N SER A 75 7.09 5.52 5.90
CA SER A 75 7.59 5.97 4.60
C SER A 75 6.53 5.75 3.52
N ALA A 76 5.36 6.35 3.75
CA ALA A 76 4.24 6.29 2.83
C ALA A 76 4.19 7.53 1.94
N LEU A 77 4.02 7.33 0.64
CA LEU A 77 3.66 8.40 -0.30
C LEU A 77 2.16 8.37 -0.53
N LEU A 78 1.50 9.51 -0.37
CA LEU A 78 0.08 9.70 -0.68
C LEU A 78 -0.06 10.62 -1.88
N GLU A 79 -0.80 10.16 -2.88
CA GLU A 79 -1.26 10.96 -4.02
C GLU A 79 -2.78 10.91 -4.06
N GLU A 80 -3.41 12.08 -4.18
CA GLU A 80 -4.87 12.21 -4.32
C GLU A 80 -5.15 12.59 -5.77
N ALA A 81 -6.01 11.82 -6.45
CA ALA A 81 -6.33 12.14 -7.84
C ALA A 81 -6.90 13.56 -7.93
N PRO A 82 -6.33 14.43 -8.78
CA PRO A 82 -6.73 15.82 -8.84
C PRO A 82 -8.14 15.91 -9.45
N LEU A 83 -8.98 16.77 -8.89
CA LEU A 83 -10.30 17.07 -9.45
C LEU A 83 -10.19 17.83 -10.79
N ILE A 84 -9.04 18.43 -11.11
CA ILE A 84 -8.80 19.29 -12.28
C ILE A 84 -7.29 19.23 -12.66
N ASP A 85 -6.98 19.10 -13.96
CA ASP A 85 -5.73 19.12 -14.77
C ASP A 85 -4.33 19.48 -14.21
N GLU A 86 -4.10 19.56 -12.90
CA GLU A 86 -2.76 19.69 -12.31
C GLU A 86 -2.22 18.31 -11.92
N PRO A 87 -0.95 18.00 -12.18
CA PRO A 87 -0.37 16.74 -11.71
C PRO A 87 -0.34 16.74 -10.18
N ALA A 88 -1.04 15.78 -9.56
CA ALA A 88 -1.00 15.60 -8.12
C ALA A 88 0.43 15.25 -7.70
N GLN A 89 1.00 16.02 -6.79
CA GLN A 89 2.34 15.77 -6.31
C GLN A 89 2.26 14.81 -5.11
N PRO A 90 2.96 13.66 -5.14
CA PRO A 90 2.93 12.71 -4.04
C PRO A 90 3.53 13.34 -2.78
N ARG A 91 2.84 13.18 -1.65
CA ARG A 91 3.24 13.69 -0.34
C ARG A 91 3.80 12.57 0.51
N GLY A 92 5.07 12.68 0.91
CA GLY A 92 5.72 11.74 1.81
C GLY A 92 5.38 12.01 3.27
N GLY A 93 5.11 10.95 4.02
CA GLY A 93 4.72 11.03 5.42
C GLY A 93 4.57 9.67 6.09
N THR A 94 4.02 9.69 7.29
CA THR A 94 3.65 8.48 8.02
C THR A 94 2.17 8.17 7.79
N LEU A 95 1.86 6.94 7.41
CA LEU A 95 0.50 6.43 7.32
C LEU A 95 0.18 5.61 8.57
N TYR A 96 -0.89 5.97 9.27
CA TYR A 96 -1.46 5.23 10.38
C TYR A 96 -2.78 4.60 9.96
N LEU A 97 -2.95 3.32 10.24
CA LEU A 97 -4.23 2.64 10.17
C LEU A 97 -4.79 2.54 11.57
N THR A 98 -5.92 3.20 11.80
CA THR A 98 -6.63 3.14 13.07
C THR A 98 -7.87 2.27 12.96
N SER A 99 -8.55 2.11 14.09
CA SER A 99 -9.82 1.41 14.17
C SER A 99 -10.99 2.17 13.52
N GLN A 100 -10.79 3.39 13.01
CA GLN A 100 -11.85 4.25 12.45
C GLN A 100 -11.49 4.91 11.11
N ARG A 101 -10.20 5.08 10.80
CA ARG A 101 -9.73 5.82 9.63
C ARG A 101 -8.28 5.46 9.27
N LEU A 102 -7.92 5.75 8.03
CA LEU A 102 -6.53 6.00 7.66
C LEU A 102 -6.18 7.45 8.00
N VAL A 103 -4.99 7.66 8.52
CA VAL A 103 -4.43 9.00 8.78
C VAL A 103 -3.05 9.08 8.16
N HIS A 104 -2.85 10.00 7.24
CA HIS A 104 -1.54 10.31 6.67
C HIS A 104 -1.04 11.64 7.22
N THR A 105 0.12 11.61 7.87
CA THR A 105 0.78 12.80 8.44
C THR A 105 1.95 13.19 7.56
N ALA A 106 1.82 14.29 6.83
CA ALA A 106 2.89 14.92 6.05
C ALA A 106 2.96 16.42 6.38
N THR A 107 3.15 17.27 5.38
CA THR A 107 2.98 18.73 5.51
C THR A 107 1.56 19.12 5.90
N GLU A 108 0.59 18.28 5.53
CA GLU A 108 -0.82 18.41 5.87
C GLU A 108 -1.35 17.05 6.32
N LEU A 109 -2.35 17.06 7.21
CA LEU A 109 -3.01 15.87 7.70
C LEU A 109 -4.12 15.46 6.72
N THR A 110 -4.05 14.24 6.19
CA THR A 110 -5.17 13.64 5.43
C THR A 110 -5.79 12.52 6.24
N GLU A 111 -7.11 12.56 6.37
CA GLU A 111 -7.89 11.55 7.07
C GLU A 111 -8.91 10.94 6.13
N VAL A 112 -8.95 9.61 6.09
CA VAL A 112 -9.91 8.85 5.29
C VAL A 112 -10.66 7.91 6.21
N PRO A 113 -11.92 8.22 6.57
CA PRO A 113 -12.76 7.29 7.33
C PRO A 113 -12.83 5.93 6.64
N LEU A 114 -12.66 4.83 7.38
CA LEU A 114 -12.76 3.49 6.78
C LEU A 114 -14.12 3.22 6.12
N PRO A 115 -15.26 3.76 6.61
CA PRO A 115 -16.54 3.63 5.91
C PRO A 115 -16.57 4.30 4.53
N ASP A 116 -15.70 5.27 4.27
CA ASP A 116 -15.64 5.97 2.98
C ASP A 116 -14.83 5.19 1.95
N ILE A 117 -14.08 4.17 2.36
CA ILE A 117 -13.36 3.27 1.47
C ILE A 117 -14.36 2.30 0.82
N GLU A 118 -14.51 2.40 -0.49
CA GLU A 118 -15.40 1.55 -1.28
C GLU A 118 -14.67 0.33 -1.84
N GLU A 119 -13.53 0.57 -2.49
CA GLU A 119 -12.71 -0.47 -3.12
C GLU A 119 -11.23 -0.21 -2.87
N MET A 120 -10.45 -1.29 -2.85
CA MET A 120 -9.00 -1.24 -2.75
C MET A 120 -8.35 -2.32 -3.62
N ALA A 121 -7.28 -1.95 -4.32
CA ALA A 121 -6.49 -2.84 -5.16
C ALA A 121 -4.99 -2.61 -4.94
N VAL A 122 -4.20 -3.67 -5.04
CA VAL A 122 -2.73 -3.57 -5.10
C VAL A 122 -2.33 -3.49 -6.57
N ALA A 123 -1.46 -2.54 -6.90
CA ALA A 123 -0.87 -2.38 -8.21
C ALA A 123 0.64 -2.39 -8.11
N LEU A 124 1.31 -2.96 -9.13
CA LEU A 124 2.77 -3.02 -9.22
C LEU A 124 3.39 -3.65 -7.95
N GLU A 125 4.51 -3.10 -7.49
CA GLU A 125 5.25 -3.59 -6.33
C GLU A 125 4.77 -3.00 -5.01
N ARG A 126 4.51 -1.68 -4.96
CA ARG A 126 4.38 -0.88 -3.73
C ARG A 126 3.06 -0.10 -3.63
N LEU A 127 2.19 -0.17 -4.64
CA LEU A 127 1.05 0.74 -4.76
C LEU A 127 -0.25 0.09 -4.25
N VAL A 128 -1.00 0.82 -3.45
CA VAL A 128 -2.39 0.53 -3.11
C VAL A 128 -3.27 1.65 -3.67
N LEU A 129 -4.19 1.28 -4.54
CA LEU A 129 -5.22 2.17 -5.08
C LEU A 129 -6.47 2.02 -4.21
N ILE A 130 -7.05 3.15 -3.80
CA ILE A 130 -8.26 3.22 -2.98
C ILE A 130 -9.27 4.10 -3.69
N ARG A 131 -10.44 3.52 -4.00
CA ARG A 131 -11.63 4.27 -4.44
C ARG A 131 -12.45 4.63 -3.21
N ARG A 132 -12.83 5.90 -3.11
CA ARG A 132 -13.73 6.41 -2.08
C ARG A 132 -15.16 6.52 -2.59
N ARG A 133 -16.12 6.43 -1.67
CA ARG A 133 -17.56 6.50 -1.96
C ARG A 133 -18.03 7.81 -2.57
N ASP A 134 -17.28 8.90 -2.37
CA ASP A 134 -17.52 10.20 -3.00
C ASP A 134 -17.02 10.25 -4.45
N GLY A 135 -16.46 9.15 -4.96
CA GLY A 135 -15.89 9.02 -6.29
C GLY A 135 -14.40 9.38 -6.36
N ALA A 136 -13.80 9.93 -5.31
CA ALA A 136 -12.39 10.28 -5.28
C ALA A 136 -11.49 9.04 -5.29
N ASP A 137 -10.29 9.18 -5.86
CA ASP A 137 -9.26 8.15 -5.87
C ASP A 137 -8.04 8.59 -5.06
N LEU A 138 -7.48 7.64 -4.31
CA LEU A 138 -6.22 7.79 -3.59
C LEU A 138 -5.25 6.70 -4.03
N ALA A 139 -3.99 7.08 -4.16
CA ALA A 139 -2.88 6.17 -4.39
C ALA A 139 -1.91 6.26 -3.21
N LEU A 140 -1.61 5.11 -2.63
CA LEU A 140 -0.67 4.97 -1.51
C LEU A 140 0.51 4.12 -1.93
N GLU A 141 1.72 4.67 -1.90
CA GLU A 141 2.94 3.88 -2.02
C GLU A 141 3.44 3.51 -0.63
N VAL A 142 3.61 2.21 -0.35
CA VAL A 142 4.13 1.68 0.92
C VAL A 142 5.04 0.48 0.68
N ASP A 143 5.87 0.13 1.65
CA ASP A 143 6.78 -1.03 1.54
C ASP A 143 6.06 -2.38 1.43
N GLN A 144 4.86 -2.49 2.02
CA GLN A 144 4.11 -3.75 2.12
C GLN A 144 2.64 -3.52 1.72
N PRO A 145 2.34 -3.27 0.44
CA PRO A 145 1.00 -2.90 0.00
C PRO A 145 -0.02 -4.03 0.15
N ARG A 146 0.40 -5.30 0.01
CA ARG A 146 -0.51 -6.44 0.18
C ARG A 146 -0.85 -6.64 1.65
N LEU A 147 0.13 -6.51 2.55
CA LEU A 147 -0.12 -6.53 3.98
C LEU A 147 -1.06 -5.38 4.38
N LEU A 148 -0.78 -4.15 3.94
CA LEU A 148 -1.64 -3.00 4.19
C LEU A 148 -3.08 -3.24 3.71
N ARG A 149 -3.27 -3.81 2.52
CA ARG A 149 -4.60 -4.15 2.01
C ARG A 149 -5.34 -5.13 2.93
N VAL A 150 -4.64 -6.16 3.44
CA VAL A 150 -5.24 -7.13 4.38
C VAL A 150 -5.62 -6.45 5.69
N GLN A 151 -4.73 -5.62 6.24
CA GLN A 151 -4.99 -4.86 7.46
C GLN A 151 -6.19 -3.91 7.30
N LEU A 152 -6.27 -3.20 6.17
CA LEU A 152 -7.39 -2.34 5.84
C LEU A 152 -8.72 -3.10 5.74
N ALA A 153 -8.73 -4.22 5.04
CA ALA A 153 -9.92 -5.05 4.91
C ALA A 153 -10.40 -5.55 6.28
N ALA A 154 -9.48 -5.99 7.13
CA ALA A 154 -9.78 -6.43 8.50
C ALA A 154 -10.30 -5.27 9.37
N ALA A 155 -9.69 -4.08 9.28
CA ALA A 155 -10.11 -2.90 10.03
C ALA A 155 -11.53 -2.46 9.62
N ILE A 156 -11.83 -2.43 8.32
CA ILE A 156 -13.17 -2.13 7.79
C ILE A 156 -14.19 -3.14 8.32
N ALA A 157 -13.87 -4.44 8.29
CA ALA A 157 -14.76 -5.48 8.80
C ALA A 157 -15.02 -5.33 10.32
N ALA A 158 -13.97 -5.05 11.09
CA ALA A 158 -14.06 -4.84 12.54
C ALA A 158 -14.83 -3.56 12.91
N GLU A 159 -14.69 -2.47 12.14
CA GLU A 159 -15.47 -1.26 12.35
C GLU A 159 -16.95 -1.46 12.03
N ARG A 160 -17.26 -2.16 10.91
CA ARG A 160 -18.64 -2.48 10.55
C ARG A 160 -19.32 -3.32 11.62
N SER A 161 -18.62 -4.32 12.17
CA SER A 161 -19.13 -5.19 13.23
C SER A 161 -19.41 -4.41 14.54
N ARG A 162 -18.61 -3.39 14.85
CA ARG A 162 -18.85 -2.51 16.02
C ARG A 162 -20.07 -1.60 15.85
N LYS A 163 -20.42 -1.23 14.62
CA LYS A 163 -21.55 -0.33 14.31
C LYS A 163 -22.89 -1.06 14.15
N GLN A 164 -22.89 -2.39 14.04
CA GLN A 164 -24.09 -3.24 13.99
C GLN A 164 -24.26 -3.96 15.35
N PRO A 165 -24.96 -3.36 16.34
CA PRO A 165 -25.27 -4.05 17.59
C PRO A 165 -26.33 -5.14 17.42
#